data_AF-A0A2V9SFE5-F1
#
_entry.id   AF-A0A2V9SFE5-F1
#
_cell.length_a   1.000
_cell.length_b   1.000
_cell.length_c   1.000
_cell.angle_alpha   90.00
_cell.angle_beta   90.00
_cell.angle_gamma   90.00
#
_symmetry.space_group_name_H-M   'P 1'
#
loop_
_entity.id
_entity.type
_entity.pdbx_description
1 polymer ?
#
loop_
_entity_poly.entity_id
_entity_poly.type
_entity_poly.pdbx_seq_one_letter_code
_entity_poly.pdbx_strand_id
1 'polypeptide(L)'
;MWTASLMTEDNQPTVLETLQVEKLRLDIEDLKDKRRKHLSRVLPWMTALFALAALILQIITSRQTAKENFQKEFWSRQLAQYEVAVDLASKLSTEDEGSARDDDFRAFTELYYGKLVIYEDVAVQKAMVKFREKYLDYRHNPGMQLEVQQLARDLASECRKSAAKTWGQQYVPVEPQ
;
A
#
# COMPACT_ATOMS: atom_id res chain seq x y z
N MET A 1 60.96 24.86 63.86
CA MET A 1 60.57 26.06 63.08
C MET A 1 61.71 26.43 62.17
N TRP A 2 61.69 26.08 60.88
CA TRP A 2 62.35 26.77 59.75
C TRP A 2 61.66 26.30 58.46
N THR A 3 61.17 27.26 57.70
CA THR A 3 60.28 27.15 56.53
C THR A 3 61.08 26.99 55.24
N ALA A 4 60.90 25.89 54.51
CA ALA A 4 61.37 25.78 53.13
C ALA A 4 60.32 26.40 52.19
N SER A 5 60.42 27.71 52.01
CA SER A 5 59.68 28.46 51.01
C SER A 5 60.22 28.05 49.63
N LEU A 6 59.50 27.17 48.94
CA LEU A 6 59.74 26.87 47.53
C LEU A 6 59.59 28.16 46.74
N MET A 7 60.72 28.74 46.32
CA MET A 7 60.76 29.78 45.31
C MET A 7 60.12 29.22 44.04
N THR A 8 58.87 29.59 43.83
CA THR A 8 58.28 29.68 42.51
C THR A 8 59.16 30.65 41.72
N GLU A 9 60.09 30.09 40.95
CA GLU A 9 60.84 30.80 39.93
C GLU A 9 59.81 31.43 39.00
N ASP A 10 59.72 32.76 39.06
CA ASP A 10 58.79 33.59 38.31
C ASP A 10 59.21 33.53 36.85
N ASN A 11 58.77 32.47 36.15
CA ASN A 11 58.95 32.29 34.72
C ASN A 11 58.02 33.28 34.00
N GLN A 12 58.39 34.55 34.09
CA GLN A 12 57.75 35.66 33.41
C GLN A 12 57.82 35.36 31.91
N PRO A 13 56.67 35.20 31.23
CA PRO A 13 56.66 34.94 29.81
C PRO A 13 57.41 36.08 29.11
N THR A 14 58.29 35.71 28.19
CA THR A 14 59.03 36.74 27.45
C THR A 14 58.04 37.60 26.67
N VAL A 15 58.31 38.90 26.51
CA VAL A 15 57.43 39.85 25.78
C VAL A 15 57.07 39.34 24.38
N LEU A 16 57.91 38.49 23.79
CA LEU A 16 57.67 37.84 22.52
C LEU A 16 56.56 36.77 22.57
N GLU A 17 56.49 35.99 23.66
CA GLU A 17 55.46 34.98 23.86
C GLU A 17 54.08 35.61 24.14
N THR A 18 54.03 36.70 24.91
CA THR A 18 52.76 37.39 25.17
C THR A 18 52.17 37.99 23.88
N LEU A 19 53.01 38.59 23.04
CA LEU A 19 52.62 39.07 21.71
C LEU A 19 52.12 37.95 20.79
N GLN A 20 52.74 36.78 20.83
CA GLN A 20 52.30 35.63 20.04
C GLN A 20 50.94 35.10 20.49
N VAL A 21 50.71 35.01 21.80
CA VAL A 21 49.41 34.58 22.36
C VAL A 21 48.31 35.59 22.03
N GLU A 22 48.59 36.88 22.10
CA GLU A 22 47.62 37.93 21.77
C GLU A 22 47.26 37.93 20.28
N LYS A 23 48.25 37.75 19.39
CA LYS A 23 48.01 37.56 17.96
C LYS A 23 47.15 36.32 17.69
N LEU A 24 47.46 35.19 18.31
CA LEU A 24 46.68 33.96 18.15
C LEU A 24 45.24 34.13 18.63
N ARG A 25 45.01 34.87 19.72
CA ARG A 25 43.65 35.20 20.18
C ARG A 25 42.89 36.01 19.15
N LEU A 26 43.51 37.05 18.60
CA LEU A 26 42.91 37.89 17.56
C LEU A 26 42.61 37.09 16.28
N ASP A 27 43.52 36.23 15.83
CA ASP A 27 43.31 35.37 14.66
C ASP A 27 42.15 34.39 14.89
N ILE A 28 42.02 33.81 16.09
CA ILE A 28 40.89 32.93 16.44
C ILE A 28 39.56 33.70 16.43
N GLU A 29 39.56 34.94 16.90
CA GLU A 29 38.36 35.78 16.97
C GLU A 29 37.91 36.24 15.58
N ASP A 30 38.85 36.64 14.72
CA ASP A 30 38.57 36.97 13.31
C ASP A 30 38.06 35.74 12.55
N LEU A 31 38.68 34.56 12.73
CA LEU A 31 38.22 33.32 12.11
C LEU A 31 36.81 32.92 12.56
N LYS A 32 36.45 33.17 13.83
CA LYS A 32 35.08 32.95 14.33
C LYS A 32 34.08 33.90 13.71
N ASP A 33 34.40 35.19 13.60
CA ASP A 33 33.49 36.17 13.01
C ASP A 33 33.31 35.94 11.50
N LYS A 34 34.40 35.64 10.79
CA LYS A 34 34.39 35.27 9.38
C LYS A 34 33.56 34.02 9.12
N ARG A 35 33.69 32.99 9.96
CA ARG A 35 32.86 31.77 9.89
C ARG A 35 31.39 32.07 10.18
N ARG A 36 31.08 32.91 11.16
CA ARG A 36 29.69 33.29 11.50
C ARG A 36 29.01 34.06 10.36
N LYS A 37 29.72 35.02 9.76
CA LYS A 37 29.26 35.76 8.56
C LYS A 37 29.12 34.86 7.34
N HIS A 38 30.00 33.88 7.19
CA HIS A 38 29.88 32.89 6.12
C HIS A 38 28.64 32.01 6.34
N LEU A 39 28.48 31.43 7.54
CA LEU A 39 27.35 30.59 7.91
C LEU A 39 26.01 31.29 7.73
N SER A 40 25.85 32.53 8.20
CA SER A 40 24.59 33.27 8.04
C SER A 40 24.23 33.53 6.58
N ARG A 41 25.22 33.56 5.68
CA ARG A 41 25.02 33.74 4.24
C ARG A 41 24.60 32.45 3.53
N VAL A 42 25.13 31.28 3.93
CA VAL A 42 24.80 29.98 3.29
C VAL A 42 23.59 29.28 3.92
N LEU A 43 23.31 29.51 5.20
CA LEU A 43 22.22 28.86 5.94
C LEU A 43 20.84 28.95 5.22
N PRO A 44 20.36 30.11 4.75
CA PRO A 44 19.05 30.18 4.07
C PRO A 44 19.03 29.44 2.74
N TRP A 45 20.15 29.38 2.01
CA TRP A 45 20.24 28.61 0.77
C TRP A 45 20.17 27.11 1.05
N MET A 46 20.83 26.64 2.11
CA MET A 46 20.76 25.23 2.51
C MET A 46 19.34 24.83 2.90
N THR A 47 18.65 25.63 3.72
CA THR A 47 17.27 25.31 4.13
C THR A 47 16.32 25.31 2.94
N ALA A 48 16.49 26.23 1.99
CA ALA A 48 15.72 26.25 0.74
C ALA A 48 15.97 24.98 -0.10
N LEU A 49 17.22 24.55 -0.24
CA LEU A 49 17.57 23.32 -0.96
C LEU A 49 16.99 22.07 -0.29
N PHE A 50 17.08 21.98 1.04
CA PHE A 50 16.46 20.89 1.80
C PHE A 50 14.93 20.85 1.63
N ALA A 51 14.27 22.01 1.71
CA ALA A 51 12.82 22.10 1.48
C ALA A 51 12.43 21.68 0.06
N LEU A 52 13.21 22.09 -0.95
CA LEU A 52 12.99 21.70 -2.33
C LEU A 52 13.15 20.19 -2.54
N ALA A 53 14.19 19.59 -1.97
CA ALA A 53 14.42 18.15 -2.02
C ALA A 53 13.27 17.37 -1.36
N ALA A 54 12.81 17.81 -0.19
CA ALA A 54 11.68 17.22 0.51
C ALA A 54 10.39 17.30 -0.32
N LEU A 55 10.13 18.45 -0.97
CA LEU A 55 8.96 18.63 -1.83
C LEU A 55 8.99 17.70 -3.06
N ILE A 56 10.14 17.54 -3.70
CA ILE A 56 10.31 16.61 -4.83
C ILE A 56 10.04 15.16 -4.38
N LEU A 57 10.62 14.74 -3.26
CA LEU A 57 10.39 13.41 -2.70
C LEU A 57 8.90 13.20 -2.39
N GLN A 58 8.23 14.17 -1.77
CA GLN A 58 6.80 14.11 -1.46
C GLN A 58 5.92 13.94 -2.71
N ILE A 59 6.26 14.60 -3.81
CA ILE A 59 5.51 14.47 -5.07
C ILE A 59 5.69 13.07 -5.67
N ILE A 60 6.91 12.51 -5.62
CA ILE A 60 7.21 11.17 -6.14
C ILE A 60 6.47 10.10 -5.33
N THR A 61 6.55 10.15 -4.00
CA THR A 61 5.90 9.19 -3.11
C THR A 61 4.37 9.28 -3.21
N SER A 62 3.81 10.49 -3.28
CA SER A 62 2.37 10.70 -3.43
C SER A 62 1.80 10.01 -4.67
N ARG A 63 2.53 10.04 -5.80
CA ARG A 63 2.09 9.35 -7.04
C ARG A 63 2.12 7.83 -6.90
N GLN A 64 3.07 7.28 -6.16
CA GLN A 64 3.13 5.82 -5.89
C GLN A 64 1.98 5.41 -4.99
N THR A 65 1.77 6.13 -3.89
CA THR A 65 0.66 5.89 -2.96
C THR A 65 -0.70 6.01 -3.65
N ALA A 66 -0.89 6.96 -4.56
CA ALA A 66 -2.13 7.08 -5.32
C ALA A 66 -2.41 5.85 -6.20
N LYS A 67 -1.39 5.31 -6.87
CA LYS A 67 -1.52 4.08 -7.68
C LYS A 67 -1.84 2.86 -6.82
N GLU A 68 -1.13 2.69 -5.71
CA GLU A 68 -1.36 1.60 -4.77
C GLU A 68 -2.75 1.67 -4.15
N ASN A 69 -3.20 2.86 -3.76
CA ASN A 69 -4.54 3.07 -3.19
C ASN A 69 -5.62 2.79 -4.23
N PHE A 70 -5.45 3.22 -5.48
CA PHE A 70 -6.38 2.89 -6.56
C PHE A 70 -6.47 1.39 -6.80
N GLN A 71 -5.32 0.69 -6.85
CA GLN A 71 -5.29 -0.77 -7.01
C GLN A 71 -5.99 -1.48 -5.87
N LYS A 72 -5.68 -1.12 -4.62
CA LYS A 72 -6.33 -1.68 -3.43
C LYS A 72 -7.85 -1.50 -3.47
N GLU A 73 -8.31 -0.30 -3.79
CA GLU A 73 -9.75 0.00 -3.88
C GLU A 73 -10.40 -0.81 -5.01
N PHE A 74 -9.75 -0.88 -6.18
CA PHE A 74 -10.26 -1.65 -7.32
C PHE A 74 -10.37 -3.15 -6.98
N TRP A 75 -9.35 -3.74 -6.35
CA TRP A 75 -9.33 -5.16 -5.97
C TRP A 75 -10.30 -5.48 -4.84
N SER A 76 -10.47 -4.54 -3.89
CA SER A 76 -11.50 -4.64 -2.85
C SER A 76 -12.90 -4.71 -3.48
N ARG A 77 -13.19 -3.85 -4.45
CA ARG A 77 -14.47 -3.88 -5.18
C ARG A 77 -14.64 -5.14 -6.01
N GLN A 78 -13.58 -5.63 -6.66
CA GLN A 78 -13.60 -6.91 -7.37
C GLN A 78 -14.00 -8.05 -6.43
N LEU A 79 -13.36 -8.15 -5.26
CA LEU A 79 -13.68 -9.19 -4.28
C LEU A 79 -15.13 -9.10 -3.80
N ALA A 80 -15.61 -7.89 -3.50
CA ALA A 80 -17.00 -7.67 -3.10
C ALA A 80 -18.00 -8.12 -4.19
N GLN A 81 -17.70 -7.89 -5.48
CA GLN A 81 -18.59 -8.38 -6.54
C GLN A 81 -18.50 -9.90 -6.71
N TYR A 82 -17.33 -10.52 -6.53
CA TYR A 82 -17.18 -11.97 -6.54
C TYR A 82 -17.97 -12.64 -5.40
N GLU A 83 -17.96 -12.06 -4.20
CA GLU A 83 -18.74 -12.56 -3.07
C GLU A 83 -20.24 -12.55 -3.39
N VAL A 84 -20.76 -11.46 -3.98
CA VAL A 84 -22.17 -11.37 -4.39
C VAL A 84 -22.50 -12.40 -5.47
N ALA A 85 -21.63 -12.59 -6.46
CA ALA A 85 -21.85 -13.58 -7.52
C ALA A 85 -21.92 -15.01 -6.97
N VAL A 86 -21.02 -15.35 -6.05
CA VAL A 86 -20.95 -16.67 -5.42
C VAL A 86 -22.14 -16.90 -4.48
N ASP A 87 -22.53 -15.89 -3.70
CA ASP A 87 -23.70 -15.97 -2.81
C ASP A 87 -24.98 -16.23 -3.61
N LEU A 88 -25.22 -15.45 -4.67
CA LEU A 88 -26.37 -15.64 -5.55
C LEU A 88 -26.34 -17.01 -6.24
N ALA A 89 -25.19 -17.45 -6.75
CA ALA A 89 -25.07 -18.78 -7.36
C ALA A 89 -25.34 -19.90 -6.34
N SER A 90 -24.87 -19.74 -5.10
CA SER A 90 -25.13 -20.68 -4.01
C SER A 90 -26.63 -20.77 -3.73
N LYS A 91 -27.29 -19.64 -3.48
CA LYS A 91 -28.75 -19.58 -3.23
C LYS A 91 -29.55 -20.23 -4.35
N LEU A 92 -29.26 -19.87 -5.59
CA LEU A 92 -29.91 -20.44 -6.77
C LEU A 92 -29.74 -21.97 -6.88
N SER A 93 -28.63 -22.51 -6.37
CA SER A 93 -28.34 -23.96 -6.40
C SER A 93 -28.92 -24.74 -5.21
N THR A 94 -29.36 -24.07 -4.15
CA THR A 94 -29.80 -24.70 -2.89
C THR A 94 -31.23 -24.39 -2.49
N GLU A 95 -31.77 -23.23 -2.84
CA GLU A 95 -33.12 -22.83 -2.48
C GLU A 95 -34.17 -23.57 -3.30
N ASP A 96 -35.37 -23.76 -2.75
CA ASP A 96 -36.54 -24.34 -3.42
C ASP A 96 -37.21 -23.34 -4.38
N GLU A 97 -38.17 -23.80 -5.20
CA GLU A 97 -38.87 -22.94 -6.15
C GLU A 97 -39.72 -21.87 -5.43
N GLY A 98 -39.69 -20.63 -5.92
CA GLY A 98 -40.44 -19.53 -5.34
C GLY A 98 -40.01 -18.15 -5.87
N SER A 99 -40.72 -17.11 -5.45
CA SER A 99 -40.45 -15.73 -5.87
C SER A 99 -39.05 -15.24 -5.48
N ALA A 100 -38.53 -15.68 -4.32
CA ALA A 100 -37.17 -15.35 -3.87
C ALA A 100 -36.11 -15.83 -4.88
N ARG A 101 -36.28 -17.04 -5.41
CA ARG A 101 -35.40 -17.63 -6.41
C ARG A 101 -35.42 -16.85 -7.74
N ASP A 102 -36.57 -16.29 -8.13
CA ASP A 102 -36.68 -15.43 -9.32
C ASP A 102 -35.98 -14.08 -9.13
N ASP A 103 -36.12 -13.49 -7.95
CA ASP A 103 -35.44 -12.25 -7.58
C ASP A 103 -33.92 -12.43 -7.57
N ASP A 104 -33.42 -13.53 -6.99
CA ASP A 104 -31.99 -13.86 -6.98
C ASP A 104 -31.45 -14.13 -8.38
N PHE A 105 -32.23 -14.78 -9.26
CA PHE A 105 -31.79 -15.02 -10.63
C PHE A 105 -31.70 -13.73 -11.44
N ARG A 106 -32.64 -12.81 -11.23
CA ARG A 106 -32.58 -11.47 -11.81
C ARG A 106 -31.36 -10.72 -11.30
N ALA A 107 -31.12 -10.72 -9.98
CA ALA A 107 -29.94 -10.08 -9.40
C ALA A 107 -28.62 -10.66 -9.94
N PHE A 108 -28.55 -11.98 -10.11
CA PHE A 108 -27.38 -12.65 -10.71
C PHE A 108 -27.16 -12.20 -12.16
N THR A 109 -28.24 -12.10 -12.93
CA THR A 109 -28.20 -11.66 -14.32
C THR A 109 -27.80 -10.19 -14.44
N GLU A 110 -28.31 -9.32 -13.57
CA GLU A 110 -27.92 -7.91 -13.50
C GLU A 110 -26.45 -7.74 -13.13
N LEU A 111 -25.94 -8.58 -12.22
CA LEU A 111 -24.52 -8.57 -11.86
C LEU A 111 -23.64 -8.95 -13.06
N TYR A 112 -24.02 -10.02 -13.77
CA TYR A 112 -23.32 -10.53 -14.96
C TYR A 112 -23.26 -9.49 -16.09
N TYR A 113 -24.36 -8.82 -16.43
CA TYR A 113 -24.37 -7.79 -17.48
C TYR A 113 -23.95 -6.40 -17.01
N GLY A 114 -23.78 -6.21 -15.70
CA GLY A 114 -23.59 -4.91 -15.07
C GLY A 114 -22.23 -4.77 -14.42
N LYS A 115 -22.22 -4.64 -13.09
CA LYS A 115 -21.05 -4.20 -12.32
C LYS A 115 -19.87 -5.16 -12.44
N LEU A 116 -20.12 -6.46 -12.60
CA LEU A 116 -19.04 -7.44 -12.57
C LEU A 116 -18.19 -7.45 -13.83
N VAL A 117 -18.73 -7.02 -14.98
CA VAL A 117 -18.00 -6.87 -16.26
C VAL A 117 -16.75 -5.99 -16.10
N ILE A 118 -16.77 -5.03 -15.17
CA ILE A 118 -15.65 -4.13 -14.90
C ILE A 118 -14.47 -4.85 -14.22
N TYR A 119 -14.76 -5.90 -13.46
CA TYR A 119 -13.80 -6.54 -12.55
C TYR A 119 -13.48 -7.99 -12.89
N GLU A 120 -14.28 -8.67 -13.70
CA GLU A 120 -14.10 -10.09 -14.00
C GLU A 120 -12.90 -10.36 -14.91
N ASP A 121 -12.33 -11.56 -14.75
CA ASP A 121 -11.46 -12.12 -15.77
C ASP A 121 -12.26 -13.04 -16.70
N VAL A 122 -11.63 -13.46 -17.80
CA VAL A 122 -12.27 -14.30 -18.80
C VAL A 122 -12.71 -15.66 -18.24
N ALA A 123 -12.07 -16.16 -17.18
CA ALA A 123 -12.41 -17.45 -16.58
C ALA A 123 -13.67 -17.35 -15.72
N VAL A 124 -13.78 -16.31 -14.89
CA VAL A 124 -14.98 -15.99 -14.10
C VAL A 124 -16.18 -15.76 -15.01
N GLN A 125 -16.01 -14.96 -16.07
CA GLN A 125 -17.08 -14.72 -17.04
C GLN A 125 -17.61 -16.04 -17.63
N LYS A 126 -16.70 -16.92 -18.08
CA LYS A 126 -17.07 -18.24 -18.63
C LYS A 126 -17.78 -19.11 -17.60
N ALA A 127 -17.33 -19.10 -16.35
CA ALA A 127 -17.96 -19.85 -15.28
C ALA A 127 -19.39 -19.34 -14.99
N MET A 128 -19.61 -18.02 -15.02
CA MET A 128 -20.94 -17.43 -14.85
C MET A 128 -21.88 -17.77 -15.99
N VAL A 129 -21.42 -17.70 -17.24
CA VAL A 129 -22.22 -18.11 -18.41
C VAL A 129 -22.64 -19.57 -18.27
N LYS A 130 -21.68 -20.45 -17.99
CA LYS A 130 -21.92 -21.88 -17.82
C LYS A 130 -22.92 -22.17 -16.69
N PHE A 131 -22.78 -21.47 -15.56
CA PHE A 131 -23.72 -21.57 -14.45
C PHE A 131 -25.12 -21.10 -14.86
N ARG A 132 -25.23 -19.92 -15.47
CA ARG A 132 -26.51 -19.33 -15.88
C ARG A 132 -27.27 -20.22 -16.86
N GLU A 133 -26.60 -20.72 -17.89
CA GLU A 133 -27.19 -21.60 -18.89
C GLU A 133 -27.70 -22.88 -18.24
N LYS A 134 -26.87 -23.52 -17.41
CA LYS A 134 -27.26 -24.76 -16.74
C LYS A 134 -28.36 -24.56 -15.69
N TYR A 135 -28.37 -23.41 -15.05
CA TYR A 135 -29.43 -23.05 -14.10
C TYR A 135 -30.79 -22.89 -14.80
N LEU A 136 -30.82 -22.34 -16.01
CA LEU A 136 -32.04 -22.27 -16.82
C LEU A 136 -32.55 -23.68 -17.19
N ASP A 137 -31.66 -24.62 -17.52
CA ASP A 137 -32.03 -26.01 -17.74
C ASP A 137 -32.59 -26.66 -16.46
N TYR A 138 -31.95 -26.40 -15.31
CA TYR A 138 -32.37 -26.91 -13.99
C TYR A 138 -33.78 -26.44 -13.59
N ARG A 139 -34.17 -25.20 -13.94
CA ARG A 139 -35.53 -24.71 -13.69
C ARG A 139 -36.62 -25.55 -14.36
N HIS A 140 -36.28 -26.25 -15.44
CA HIS A 140 -37.20 -27.14 -16.15
C HIS A 140 -36.95 -28.61 -15.82
N ASN A 141 -35.82 -28.93 -15.17
CA ASN A 141 -35.43 -30.28 -14.79
C ASN A 141 -34.73 -30.28 -13.41
N PRO A 142 -35.51 -30.41 -12.31
CA PRO A 142 -34.97 -30.41 -10.95
C PRO A 142 -33.94 -31.52 -10.66
N GLY A 143 -33.89 -32.58 -11.49
CA GLY A 143 -32.89 -33.65 -11.37
C GLY A 143 -31.44 -33.19 -11.57
N MET A 144 -31.21 -31.97 -12.06
CA MET A 144 -29.88 -31.41 -12.30
C MET A 144 -29.29 -30.64 -11.11
N GLN A 145 -29.90 -30.69 -9.92
CA GLN A 145 -29.47 -29.91 -8.76
C GLN A 145 -27.98 -30.08 -8.44
N LEU A 146 -27.47 -31.32 -8.47
CA LEU A 146 -26.05 -31.61 -8.19
C LEU A 146 -25.12 -30.95 -9.22
N GLU A 147 -25.50 -30.92 -10.49
CA GLU A 147 -24.72 -30.29 -11.55
C GLU A 147 -24.66 -28.77 -11.37
N VAL A 148 -25.79 -28.14 -11.01
CA VAL A 148 -25.83 -26.69 -10.74
C VAL A 148 -25.01 -26.32 -9.50
N GLN A 149 -25.09 -27.13 -8.44
CA GLN A 149 -24.25 -26.95 -7.24
C GLN A 149 -22.77 -27.07 -7.56
N GLN A 150 -22.38 -28.03 -8.41
CA GLN A 150 -21.00 -28.15 -8.86
C GLN A 150 -20.56 -26.90 -9.64
N LEU A 151 -21.41 -26.35 -10.52
CA LEU A 151 -21.09 -25.13 -11.27
C LEU A 151 -21.03 -23.88 -10.38
N ALA A 152 -21.84 -23.80 -9.33
CA ALA A 152 -21.72 -22.73 -8.32
C ALA A 152 -20.36 -22.79 -7.60
N ARG A 153 -19.91 -24.01 -7.25
CA ARG A 153 -18.57 -24.24 -6.67
C ARG A 153 -17.45 -23.91 -7.67
N ASP A 154 -17.61 -24.28 -8.93
CA ASP A 154 -16.65 -23.96 -10.00
C ASP A 154 -16.53 -22.43 -10.17
N LEU A 155 -17.65 -21.70 -10.16
CA LEU A 155 -17.66 -20.24 -10.19
C LEU A 155 -16.90 -19.65 -9.00
N ALA A 156 -17.15 -20.13 -7.78
CA ALA A 156 -16.41 -19.70 -6.60
C ALA A 156 -14.91 -19.99 -6.71
N SER A 157 -14.54 -21.14 -7.29
CA SER A 157 -13.15 -21.51 -7.55
C SER A 157 -12.46 -20.56 -8.53
N GLU A 158 -13.12 -20.22 -9.64
CA GLU A 158 -12.59 -19.26 -10.61
C GLU A 158 -12.48 -17.84 -10.05
N CYS A 159 -13.49 -17.37 -9.30
CA CYS A 159 -13.43 -16.10 -8.56
C CYS A 159 -12.21 -16.05 -7.63
N ARG A 160 -11.96 -17.14 -6.89
CA ARG A 160 -10.81 -17.24 -5.99
C ARG A 160 -9.48 -17.28 -6.74
N LYS A 161 -9.39 -17.97 -7.87
CA LYS A 161 -8.17 -17.99 -8.71
C LYS A 161 -7.87 -16.60 -9.27
N SER A 162 -8.90 -15.93 -9.79
CA SER A 162 -8.80 -14.55 -10.29
C SER A 162 -8.31 -13.61 -9.18
N ALA A 163 -8.94 -13.66 -8.00
CA ALA A 163 -8.53 -12.86 -6.85
C ALA A 163 -7.08 -13.18 -6.43
N ALA A 164 -6.71 -14.45 -6.28
CA ALA A 164 -5.36 -14.84 -5.88
C ALA A 164 -4.28 -14.30 -6.83
N LYS A 165 -4.52 -14.36 -8.14
CA LYS A 165 -3.65 -13.77 -9.17
C LYS A 165 -3.49 -12.26 -8.98
N THR A 166 -4.57 -11.57 -8.71
CA THR A 166 -4.59 -10.11 -8.49
C THR A 166 -3.84 -9.69 -7.23
N TRP A 167 -3.97 -10.46 -6.15
CA TRP A 167 -3.32 -10.19 -4.86
C TRP A 167 -1.91 -10.76 -4.74
N GLY A 168 -1.35 -11.35 -5.81
CA GLY A 168 -0.02 -11.95 -5.81
C GLY A 168 0.12 -13.14 -4.86
N GLN A 169 -1.00 -13.77 -4.49
CA GLN A 169 -1.01 -14.93 -3.60
C GLN A 169 -1.04 -16.23 -4.42
N GLN A 170 -0.37 -17.27 -3.90
CA GLN A 170 -0.45 -18.60 -4.49
C GLN A 170 -1.85 -19.18 -4.23
N TYR A 171 -2.56 -19.52 -5.30
CA TYR A 171 -3.82 -20.25 -5.18
C TYR A 171 -3.55 -21.67 -4.68
N VAL A 172 -4.21 -22.05 -3.58
CA VAL A 172 -4.23 -23.41 -3.06
C VAL A 172 -5.64 -23.98 -3.27
N PRO A 173 -5.81 -25.00 -4.14
CA PRO A 173 -7.11 -25.66 -4.31
C PRO A 173 -7.61 -26.20 -2.97
N VAL A 174 -8.91 -26.08 -2.71
CA VAL A 174 -9.54 -26.75 -1.56
C VAL A 174 -10.14 -28.03 -2.08
N GLU A 175 -9.77 -29.16 -1.47
CA GLU A 175 -10.35 -30.45 -1.81
C GLU A 175 -11.85 -30.45 -1.48
N PRO A 176 -12.70 -30.97 -2.37
CA PRO A 176 -14.12 -31.10 -2.09
C PRO A 176 -14.32 -32.08 -0.92
N GLN A 177 -15.06 -31.64 0.11
CA GLN A 177 -15.60 -32.51 1.16
C GLN A 177 -16.89 -33.17 0.70
#